data_AF-A0A7S2DI80-F1
#
_entry.id   AF-A0A7S2DI80-F1
#
_cell.length_a   1.000
_cell.length_b   1.000
_cell.length_c   1.000
_cell.angle_alpha   90.00
_cell.angle_beta   90.00
_cell.angle_gamma   90.00
#
_symmetry.space_group_name_H-M   'P 1'
#
loop_
_entity.id
_entity.type
_entity.pdbx_description
1 polymer ?
#
loop_
_entity_poly.entity_id
_entity_poly.type
_entity_poly.pdbx_seq_one_letter_code
_entity_poly.pdbx_strand_id
1 'polypeptide(L)'
;MHMVRWLIFSLVNLAGLAALSVKVNSGQVGRGAAPKLSKEAVSRAVRNAKADAHLSGLLKEDCNVVLTHTNADFDSLAGAVALAKLWSIERPGLPTHVVTPRGVNPLVARFLAYHKHLLPLRGFKTIRAEDISAVGVVDTQSVDRVGPAASWIQVAEHVVVVDHHMGTSGDIEADELIIEHVGSATTVLVE
;
A
#
# COMPACT_ATOMS: atom_id res chain seq x y z
N MET A 1 -14.98 -25.07 -15.88
CA MET A 1 -15.15 -25.50 -14.48
C MET A 1 -13.76 -25.73 -13.91
N HIS A 2 -13.00 -24.65 -13.73
CA HIS A 2 -11.60 -24.67 -13.28
C HIS A 2 -11.52 -23.92 -11.96
N MET A 3 -11.96 -24.60 -10.90
CA MET A 3 -11.70 -24.16 -9.54
C MET A 3 -10.29 -24.65 -9.18
N VAL A 4 -9.53 -23.82 -8.46
CA VAL A 4 -8.25 -24.13 -7.79
C VAL A 4 -7.00 -24.05 -8.68
N ARG A 5 -6.48 -22.83 -8.88
CA ARG A 5 -5.09 -22.60 -9.33
C ARG A 5 -4.22 -21.77 -8.38
N TRP A 6 -4.74 -21.40 -7.21
CA TRP A 6 -4.01 -20.59 -6.22
C TRP A 6 -3.87 -21.36 -4.90
N LEU A 7 -3.00 -22.36 -4.91
CA LEU A 7 -2.46 -22.99 -3.72
C LEU A 7 -1.16 -23.66 -4.17
N ILE A 8 -0.05 -22.95 -3.99
CA ILE A 8 1.34 -23.41 -3.82
C ILE A 8 2.18 -22.16 -4.11
N PHE A 9 2.70 -21.50 -3.08
CA PHE A 9 4.14 -21.37 -2.90
C PHE A 9 4.44 -21.16 -1.41
N SER A 10 5.22 -22.10 -0.90
CA SER A 10 5.58 -22.30 0.49
C SER A 10 6.89 -21.59 0.80
N LEU A 11 6.93 -20.92 1.96
CA LEU A 11 8.04 -20.80 2.91
C LEU A 11 9.46 -21.01 2.36
N VAL A 12 10.26 -19.95 2.34
CA VAL A 12 11.68 -20.02 2.72
C VAL A 12 12.01 -18.83 3.62
N ASN A 13 12.70 -19.17 4.70
CA ASN A 13 13.05 -18.35 5.84
C ASN A 13 14.50 -17.80 5.70
N LEU A 14 14.77 -16.78 6.50
CA LEU A 14 16.03 -16.46 7.18
C LEU A 14 17.03 -15.44 6.57
N ALA A 15 17.21 -14.39 7.38
CA ALA A 15 18.46 -13.73 7.80
C ALA A 15 19.22 -12.84 6.80
N GLY A 16 19.18 -11.53 7.09
CA GLY A 16 20.14 -10.55 6.60
C GLY A 16 20.16 -9.30 7.49
N LEU A 17 20.89 -9.36 8.62
CA LEU A 17 21.29 -8.15 9.34
C LEU A 17 22.28 -7.38 8.46
N ALA A 18 21.88 -6.22 7.94
CA ALA A 18 22.79 -5.24 7.38
C ALA A 18 22.74 -3.96 8.22
N ALA A 19 23.82 -3.72 8.97
CA ALA A 19 24.05 -2.48 9.68
C ALA A 19 24.20 -1.32 8.68
N LEU A 20 23.25 -0.39 8.67
CA LEU A 20 23.42 0.87 7.94
C LEU A 20 24.27 1.82 8.77
N SER A 21 25.54 1.93 8.37
CA SER A 21 26.47 2.95 8.85
C SER A 21 26.08 4.31 8.26
N VAL A 22 25.69 5.25 9.12
CA VAL A 22 25.43 6.64 8.71
C VAL A 22 26.77 7.31 8.38
N LYS A 23 27.04 7.47 7.07
CA LYS A 23 28.12 8.33 6.58
C LYS A 23 27.69 9.78 6.70
N VAL A 24 28.18 10.47 7.73
CA VAL A 24 28.09 11.94 7.83
C VAL A 24 29.00 12.55 6.78
N ASN A 25 28.41 13.08 5.70
CA ASN A 25 29.13 13.80 4.67
C ASN A 25 29.56 15.17 5.21
N SER A 26 30.86 15.36 5.41
CA SER A 26 31.45 16.64 5.84
C SER A 26 31.63 17.57 4.63
N GLY A 27 30.51 18.09 4.12
CA GLY A 27 30.48 19.18 3.16
C GLY A 27 30.61 20.53 3.86
N GLN A 28 31.52 21.38 3.37
CA GLN A 28 31.86 22.69 3.92
C GLN A 28 30.63 23.58 4.18
N VAL A 29 30.43 23.93 5.46
CA VAL A 29 29.43 24.92 5.90
C VAL A 29 30.16 26.22 6.19
N GLY A 30 29.77 27.29 5.48
CA GLY A 30 30.17 28.65 5.81
C GLY A 30 29.84 28.98 7.27
N ARG A 31 30.74 29.67 7.96
CA ARG A 31 30.66 30.00 9.39
C ARG A 31 29.48 30.94 9.71
N GLY A 32 28.27 30.41 9.74
CA GLY A 32 27.15 30.94 10.51
C GLY A 32 27.06 30.14 11.81
N ALA A 33 27.03 30.81 12.96
CA ALA A 33 26.94 30.15 14.27
C ALA A 33 25.66 29.29 14.33
N ALA A 34 25.81 27.97 14.41
CA ALA A 34 24.69 27.06 14.63
C ALA A 34 24.00 27.41 15.96
N PRO A 35 22.66 27.52 15.99
CA PRO A 35 21.95 27.84 17.22
C PRO A 35 22.18 26.73 18.25
N LYS A 36 22.77 27.07 19.39
CA LYS A 36 22.93 26.14 20.52
C LYS A 36 21.56 25.89 21.13
N LEU A 37 20.93 24.78 20.78
CA LEU A 37 19.69 24.31 21.42
C LEU A 37 19.96 24.02 22.91
N SER A 38 19.10 24.53 23.79
CA SER A 38 19.26 24.34 25.24
C SER A 38 19.05 22.88 25.64
N LYS A 39 19.67 22.44 26.74
CA LYS A 39 19.49 21.08 27.27
C LYS A 39 18.01 20.78 27.58
N GLU A 40 17.21 21.77 27.97
CA GLU A 40 15.77 21.57 28.16
C GLU A 40 15.02 21.34 26.85
N ALA A 41 15.38 22.06 25.77
CA ALA A 41 14.75 21.88 24.46
C ALA A 41 15.01 20.47 23.90
N VAL A 42 16.23 19.96 24.05
CA VAL A 42 16.60 18.59 23.67
C VAL A 42 15.84 17.56 24.52
N SER A 43 15.81 17.74 25.85
CA SER A 43 15.08 16.83 26.75
C SER A 43 13.57 16.80 26.46
N ARG A 44 12.97 17.95 26.12
CA ARG A 44 11.56 18.05 25.72
C ARG A 44 11.30 17.34 24.40
N ALA A 45 12.14 17.54 23.39
CA ALA A 45 12.02 16.85 22.10
C ALA A 45 12.13 15.33 22.26
N VAL A 46 13.05 14.84 23.08
CA VAL A 46 13.20 13.39 23.37
C VAL A 46 11.97 12.83 24.08
N ARG A 47 11.39 13.57 25.04
CA ARG A 47 10.15 13.14 25.72
C ARG A 47 8.96 13.09 24.77
N ASN A 48 8.82 14.09 23.90
CA ASN A 48 7.77 14.10 22.89
C ASN A 48 7.94 12.93 21.92
N ALA A 49 9.14 12.71 21.39
CA ALA A 49 9.42 11.58 20.50
C ALA A 49 9.13 10.22 21.15
N LYS A 50 9.41 10.06 22.46
CA LYS A 50 9.05 8.85 23.21
C LYS A 50 7.54 8.70 23.40
N ALA A 51 6.82 9.79 23.65
CA ALA A 51 5.37 9.77 23.77
C ALA A 51 4.70 9.45 22.43
N ASP A 52 5.20 10.05 21.34
CA ASP A 52 4.75 9.81 19.97
C ASP A 52 4.99 8.35 19.56
N ALA A 53 6.18 7.80 19.86
CA ALA A 53 6.50 6.39 19.61
C ALA A 53 5.63 5.42 20.44
N HIS A 54 5.28 5.79 21.67
CA HIS A 54 4.39 4.99 22.51
C HIS A 54 2.95 5.02 22.01
N LEU A 55 2.44 6.19 21.62
CA LEU A 55 1.13 6.36 20.99
C LEU A 55 1.06 5.67 19.62
N SER A 56 2.13 5.74 18.83
CA SER A 56 2.19 5.07 17.53
C SER A 56 2.17 3.54 17.66
N GLY A 57 2.75 3.00 18.73
CA GLY A 57 2.67 1.57 19.06
C GLY A 57 1.27 1.15 19.53
N LEU A 58 0.56 2.00 20.27
CA LEU A 58 -0.83 1.74 20.71
C LEU A 58 -1.86 1.85 19.56
N LEU A 59 -1.54 2.61 18.51
CA LEU A 59 -2.37 2.79 17.32
C LEU A 59 -1.94 1.89 16.15
N LYS A 60 -1.00 0.96 16.39
CA LYS A 60 -0.50 0.06 15.36
C LYS A 60 -1.57 -0.95 14.97
N GLU A 61 -1.92 -0.93 13.68
CA GLU A 61 -2.91 -1.82 13.09
C GLU A 61 -2.34 -2.37 11.78
N ASP A 62 -1.54 -3.44 11.87
CA ASP A 62 -0.99 -4.09 10.68
C ASP A 62 -2.13 -4.46 9.72
N CYS A 63 -1.97 -4.15 8.44
CA CYS A 63 -3.00 -4.36 7.44
C CYS A 63 -2.43 -4.60 6.03
N ASN A 64 -3.26 -5.17 5.16
CA ASN A 64 -3.02 -5.14 3.71
C ASN A 64 -3.86 -4.02 3.08
N VAL A 65 -3.36 -3.47 1.97
CA VAL A 65 -4.12 -2.51 1.16
C VAL A 65 -4.21 -2.98 -0.28
N VAL A 66 -5.35 -2.71 -0.92
CA VAL A 66 -5.54 -2.89 -2.35
C VAL A 66 -5.88 -1.54 -2.96
N LEU A 67 -5.08 -1.12 -3.92
CA LEU A 67 -5.12 0.17 -4.57
C LEU A 67 -5.84 0.05 -5.92
N THR A 68 -6.81 0.92 -6.11
CA THR A 68 -7.33 1.22 -7.44
C THR A 68 -6.40 2.20 -8.14
N HIS A 69 -6.53 2.34 -9.45
CA HIS A 69 -5.97 3.49 -10.13
C HIS A 69 -6.68 4.81 -9.71
N THR A 70 -6.10 5.96 -10.05
CA THR A 70 -6.69 7.28 -9.83
C THR A 70 -7.93 7.47 -10.69
N ASN A 71 -8.97 8.12 -10.17
CA ASN A 71 -10.27 8.23 -10.83
C ASN A 71 -10.88 6.84 -11.13
N ALA A 72 -10.89 5.98 -10.11
CA ALA A 72 -11.31 4.59 -10.23
C ALA A 72 -12.70 4.48 -10.87
N ASP A 73 -12.81 3.56 -11.82
CA ASP A 73 -14.07 3.15 -12.40
C ASP A 73 -14.59 1.85 -11.74
N PHE A 74 -15.59 1.23 -12.37
CA PHE A 74 -16.19 0.02 -11.82
C PHE A 74 -15.26 -1.19 -11.90
N ASP A 75 -14.39 -1.28 -12.90
CA ASP A 75 -13.51 -2.44 -13.03
C ASP A 75 -12.43 -2.40 -11.97
N SER A 76 -11.73 -1.27 -11.84
CA SER A 76 -10.71 -1.10 -10.81
C SER A 76 -11.29 -1.25 -9.39
N LEU A 77 -12.49 -0.70 -9.12
CA LEU A 77 -13.15 -0.89 -7.82
C LEU A 77 -13.54 -2.35 -7.58
N ALA A 78 -14.17 -3.02 -8.55
CA ALA A 78 -14.65 -4.39 -8.39
C ALA A 78 -13.48 -5.36 -8.23
N GLY A 79 -12.45 -5.24 -9.06
CA GLY A 79 -11.23 -6.02 -8.96
C GLY A 79 -10.52 -5.78 -7.62
N ALA A 80 -10.39 -4.53 -7.16
CA ALA A 80 -9.80 -4.25 -5.85
C ALA A 80 -10.58 -4.90 -4.70
N VAL A 81 -11.92 -4.90 -4.76
CA VAL A 81 -12.77 -5.60 -3.79
C VAL A 81 -12.61 -7.12 -3.88
N ALA A 82 -12.49 -7.68 -5.09
CA ALA A 82 -12.29 -9.11 -5.29
C ALA A 82 -10.96 -9.57 -4.67
N LEU A 83 -9.86 -8.88 -4.97
CA LEU A 83 -8.55 -9.17 -4.38
C LEU A 83 -8.55 -8.99 -2.86
N ALA A 84 -9.19 -7.94 -2.34
CA ALA A 84 -9.29 -7.73 -0.89
C ALA A 84 -10.02 -8.87 -0.17
N LYS A 85 -11.08 -9.40 -0.79
CA LYS A 85 -11.81 -10.57 -0.27
C LYS A 85 -10.97 -11.84 -0.35
N LEU A 86 -10.25 -12.05 -1.44
CA LEU A 86 -9.33 -13.18 -1.59
C LEU A 86 -8.26 -13.17 -0.48
N TRP A 87 -7.59 -12.04 -0.29
CA TRP A 87 -6.60 -11.89 0.78
C TRP A 87 -7.17 -12.03 2.18
N SER A 88 -8.42 -11.63 2.41
CA SER A 88 -9.07 -11.85 3.71
C SER A 88 -9.28 -13.35 4.02
N ILE A 89 -9.36 -14.20 2.98
CA ILE A 89 -9.46 -15.65 3.11
C ILE A 89 -8.05 -16.26 3.24
N GLU A 90 -7.11 -15.85 2.40
CA GLU A 90 -5.74 -16.39 2.38
C GLU A 90 -4.88 -15.96 3.56
N ARG A 91 -5.13 -14.78 4.11
CA ARG A 91 -4.34 -14.13 5.17
C ARG A 91 -5.24 -13.84 6.39
N PRO A 92 -5.77 -14.87 7.05
CA PRO A 92 -6.66 -14.68 8.19
C PRO A 92 -5.92 -13.95 9.32
N GLY A 93 -6.60 -12.97 9.93
CA GLY A 93 -6.06 -12.18 11.04
C GLY A 93 -5.41 -10.85 10.63
N LEU A 94 -5.23 -10.60 9.32
CA LEU A 94 -4.75 -9.32 8.81
C LEU A 94 -5.85 -8.62 7.99
N PRO A 95 -6.41 -7.49 8.45
CA PRO A 95 -7.47 -6.81 7.72
C PRO A 95 -6.94 -6.33 6.36
N THR A 96 -7.78 -6.43 5.33
CA THR A 96 -7.45 -5.95 3.99
C THR A 96 -8.40 -4.84 3.59
N HIS A 97 -7.86 -3.71 3.12
CA HIS A 97 -8.63 -2.52 2.81
C HIS A 97 -8.47 -2.09 1.36
N VAL A 98 -9.58 -1.76 0.71
CA VAL A 98 -9.57 -1.10 -0.60
C VAL A 98 -9.41 0.41 -0.41
N VAL A 99 -8.46 1.00 -1.11
CA VAL A 99 -8.16 2.43 -1.07
C VAL A 99 -8.25 3.01 -2.47
N THR A 100 -8.91 4.17 -2.57
CA THR A 100 -9.05 4.95 -3.81
C THR A 100 -8.24 6.25 -3.67
N PRO A 101 -6.92 6.25 -3.99
CA PRO A 101 -5.99 7.28 -3.51
C PRO A 101 -6.32 8.70 -3.98
N ARG A 102 -6.95 8.85 -5.15
CA ARG A 102 -7.47 10.13 -5.68
C ARG A 102 -8.96 10.09 -5.95
N GLY A 103 -9.69 9.26 -5.20
CA GLY A 103 -11.12 9.09 -5.35
C GLY A 103 -11.51 8.31 -6.60
N VAL A 104 -12.80 8.40 -6.92
CA VAL A 104 -13.49 7.58 -7.91
C VAL A 104 -14.18 8.46 -8.94
N ASN A 105 -14.52 7.91 -10.10
CA ASN A 105 -15.30 8.64 -11.10
C ASN A 105 -16.73 8.96 -10.57
N PRO A 106 -17.48 9.90 -11.19
CA PRO A 106 -18.79 10.32 -10.69
C PRO A 106 -19.85 9.21 -10.61
N LEU A 107 -19.80 8.22 -11.51
CA LEU A 107 -20.75 7.11 -11.50
C LEU A 107 -20.48 6.17 -10.32
N VAL A 108 -19.22 5.85 -10.07
CA VAL A 108 -18.80 5.07 -8.90
C VAL A 108 -19.07 5.85 -7.62
N ALA A 109 -18.86 7.17 -7.59
CA ALA A 109 -19.19 8.01 -6.43
C ALA A 109 -20.67 7.90 -6.06
N ARG A 110 -21.57 7.96 -7.05
CA ARG A 110 -23.02 7.79 -6.85
C ARG A 110 -23.36 6.40 -6.31
N PHE A 111 -22.72 5.35 -6.83
CA PHE A 111 -22.89 3.99 -6.31
C PHE A 111 -22.42 3.88 -4.85
N LEU A 112 -21.23 4.38 -4.54
CA LEU A 112 -20.67 4.34 -3.19
C LEU A 112 -21.47 5.14 -2.17
N ALA A 113 -22.16 6.21 -2.58
CA ALA A 113 -23.05 6.97 -1.69
C ALA A 113 -24.12 6.08 -1.01
N TYR A 114 -24.56 5.02 -1.68
CA TYR A 114 -25.55 4.08 -1.12
C TYR A 114 -24.91 2.78 -0.59
N HIS A 115 -23.81 2.33 -1.21
CA HIS A 115 -23.29 0.97 -0.99
C HIS A 115 -21.93 0.89 -0.28
N LYS A 116 -21.29 2.02 0.06
CA LYS A 116 -19.93 2.02 0.63
C LYS A 116 -19.78 1.13 1.88
N HIS A 117 -20.81 1.04 2.72
CA HIS A 117 -20.78 0.25 3.96
C HIS A 117 -20.71 -1.27 3.74
N LEU A 118 -20.95 -1.74 2.52
CA LEU A 118 -20.87 -3.16 2.15
C LEU A 118 -19.48 -3.58 1.66
N LEU A 119 -18.59 -2.62 1.47
CA LEU A 119 -17.28 -2.82 0.85
C LEU A 119 -16.17 -2.53 1.86
N PRO A 120 -15.01 -3.22 1.77
CA PRO A 120 -13.87 -3.00 2.67
C PRO A 120 -13.11 -1.70 2.36
N LEU A 121 -13.81 -0.59 2.11
CA LEU A 121 -13.23 0.68 1.71
C LEU A 121 -12.67 1.44 2.92
N ARG A 122 -11.43 1.90 2.81
CA ARG A 122 -10.77 2.74 3.81
C ARG A 122 -10.20 4.01 3.17
N GLY A 123 -10.22 5.11 3.93
CA GLY A 123 -9.71 6.39 3.45
C GLY A 123 -8.19 6.40 3.45
N PHE A 124 -7.56 6.92 2.37
CA PHE A 124 -6.10 7.02 2.26
C PHE A 124 -5.45 7.63 3.51
N LYS A 125 -6.02 8.73 4.04
CA LYS A 125 -5.49 9.45 5.22
C LYS A 125 -5.66 8.72 6.57
N THR A 126 -6.34 7.57 6.58
CA THR A 126 -6.64 6.80 7.80
C THR A 126 -5.75 5.57 7.97
N ILE A 127 -4.82 5.36 7.03
CA ILE A 127 -3.85 4.27 7.03
C ILE A 127 -2.48 4.90 7.13
N ARG A 128 -1.63 4.36 8.01
CA ARG A 128 -0.24 4.76 8.12
C ARG A 128 0.61 3.83 7.27
N ALA A 129 1.65 4.36 6.63
CA ALA A 129 2.45 3.57 5.70
C ALA A 129 3.21 2.44 6.42
N GLU A 130 3.63 2.70 7.65
CA GLU A 130 4.34 1.74 8.52
C GLU A 130 3.50 0.56 9.01
N ASP A 131 2.18 0.62 8.83
CA ASP A 131 1.25 -0.46 9.18
C ASP A 131 0.95 -1.38 7.98
N ILE A 132 1.45 -1.04 6.78
CA ILE A 132 1.12 -1.77 5.55
C ILE A 132 2.08 -2.95 5.40
N SER A 133 1.56 -4.17 5.48
CA SER A 133 2.31 -5.39 5.22
C SER A 133 2.39 -5.72 3.72
N ALA A 134 1.27 -5.58 3.00
CA ALA A 134 1.23 -5.84 1.56
C ALA A 134 0.35 -4.86 0.80
N VAL A 135 0.72 -4.64 -0.47
CA VAL A 135 0.03 -3.75 -1.41
C VAL A 135 -0.40 -4.53 -2.64
N GLY A 136 -1.70 -4.54 -2.93
CA GLY A 136 -2.25 -4.99 -4.20
C GLY A 136 -2.51 -3.78 -5.08
N VAL A 137 -2.20 -3.84 -6.37
CA VAL A 137 -2.54 -2.81 -7.35
C VAL A 137 -3.38 -3.47 -8.43
N VAL A 138 -4.56 -2.91 -8.68
CA VAL A 138 -5.51 -3.48 -9.64
C VAL A 138 -5.79 -2.52 -10.77
N ASP A 139 -5.87 -3.06 -11.99
CA ASP A 139 -6.28 -2.35 -13.22
C ASP A 139 -5.29 -1.25 -13.65
N THR A 140 -4.04 -1.39 -13.23
CA THR A 140 -2.93 -0.58 -13.74
C THR A 140 -1.57 -1.21 -13.42
N GLN A 141 -0.61 -0.98 -14.30
CA GLN A 141 0.81 -1.29 -14.11
C GLN A 141 1.66 -0.03 -13.84
N SER A 142 1.04 1.14 -13.66
CA SER A 142 1.75 2.42 -13.54
C SER A 142 1.68 3.04 -12.14
N VAL A 143 2.84 3.41 -11.59
CA VAL A 143 3.00 4.10 -10.30
C VAL A 143 2.27 5.44 -10.32
N ASP A 144 2.36 6.20 -11.41
CA ASP A 144 1.66 7.48 -11.55
C ASP A 144 0.13 7.31 -11.46
N ARG A 145 -0.37 6.15 -11.87
CA ARG A 145 -1.79 5.80 -11.83
C ARG A 145 -2.26 5.39 -10.43
N VAL A 146 -1.40 5.24 -9.42
CA VAL A 146 -1.83 5.07 -8.01
C VAL A 146 -1.70 6.35 -7.17
N GLY A 147 -1.13 7.41 -7.74
CA GLY A 147 -1.07 8.74 -7.13
C GLY A 147 -0.30 8.75 -5.79
N PRO A 148 -0.83 9.37 -4.72
CA PRO A 148 -0.09 9.52 -3.46
C PRO A 148 0.20 8.19 -2.75
N ALA A 149 -0.46 7.09 -3.14
CA ALA A 149 -0.18 5.75 -2.62
C ALA A 149 1.06 5.09 -3.24
N ALA A 150 1.72 5.73 -4.23
CA ALA A 150 2.98 5.26 -4.79
C ALA A 150 4.05 4.98 -3.72
N SER A 151 4.10 5.81 -2.67
CA SER A 151 5.05 5.60 -1.56
C SER A 151 4.77 4.32 -0.77
N TRP A 152 3.54 3.79 -0.79
CA TRP A 152 3.20 2.55 -0.09
C TRP A 152 3.77 1.33 -0.81
N ILE A 153 3.81 1.35 -2.15
CA ILE A 153 4.45 0.30 -2.95
C ILE A 153 5.93 0.16 -2.57
N GLN A 154 6.61 1.27 -2.30
CA GLN A 154 8.04 1.28 -1.99
C GLN A 154 8.40 0.74 -0.59
N VAL A 155 7.44 0.72 0.34
CA VAL A 155 7.68 0.34 1.74
C VAL A 155 6.98 -0.95 2.16
N ALA A 156 6.08 -1.46 1.33
CA ALA A 156 5.39 -2.72 1.59
C ALA A 156 6.38 -3.90 1.50
N GLU A 157 6.14 -4.94 2.29
CA GLU A 157 6.96 -6.15 2.26
C GLU A 157 6.62 -7.04 1.05
N HIS A 158 5.41 -6.90 0.51
CA HIS A 158 4.92 -7.70 -0.62
C HIS A 158 4.01 -6.88 -1.53
N VAL A 159 4.28 -6.87 -2.83
CA VAL A 159 3.56 -6.13 -3.86
C VAL A 159 2.99 -7.08 -4.92
N VAL A 160 1.68 -7.02 -5.14
CA VAL A 160 0.99 -7.77 -6.20
C VAL A 160 0.35 -6.80 -7.17
N VAL A 161 0.55 -7.00 -8.47
CA VAL A 161 -0.12 -6.26 -9.55
C VAL A 161 -1.02 -7.21 -10.32
N VAL A 162 -2.29 -6.83 -10.46
CA VAL A 162 -3.27 -7.54 -11.28
C VAL A 162 -3.84 -6.59 -12.32
N ASP A 163 -3.61 -6.88 -13.59
CA ASP A 163 -4.02 -6.02 -14.69
C ASP A 163 -4.46 -6.84 -15.91
N HIS A 164 -5.07 -6.18 -16.88
CA HIS A 164 -5.49 -6.77 -18.14
C HIS A 164 -5.05 -5.94 -19.37
N HIS A 165 -4.39 -4.80 -19.16
CA HIS A 165 -3.89 -3.92 -20.20
C HIS A 165 -2.64 -4.49 -20.90
N MET A 166 -2.85 -5.26 -21.96
CA MET A 166 -1.78 -5.86 -22.77
C MET A 166 -0.88 -4.82 -23.46
N GLY A 167 0.42 -5.12 -23.55
CA GLY A 167 1.39 -4.29 -24.29
C GLY A 167 1.78 -2.99 -23.60
N THR A 168 1.34 -2.77 -22.35
CA THR A 168 1.78 -1.66 -21.51
C THR A 168 3.13 -1.98 -20.87
N SER A 169 4.06 -1.02 -20.86
CA SER A 169 5.25 -1.11 -20.01
C SER A 169 4.89 -0.60 -18.62
N GLY A 170 4.84 -1.50 -17.64
CA GLY A 170 4.70 -1.13 -16.24
C GLY A 170 5.98 -0.54 -15.65
N ASP A 171 5.84 0.30 -14.62
CA ASP A 171 6.94 0.86 -13.82
C ASP A 171 6.79 0.52 -12.32
N ILE A 172 5.85 -0.38 -11.99
CA ILE A 172 5.70 -0.95 -10.65
C ILE A 172 6.58 -2.21 -10.56
N GLU A 173 7.55 -2.17 -9.64
CA GLU A 173 8.31 -3.36 -9.23
C GLU A 173 7.42 -4.23 -8.33
N ALA A 174 6.93 -5.36 -8.86
CA ALA A 174 6.01 -6.26 -8.17
C ALA A 174 6.65 -7.61 -7.87
N ASP A 175 6.36 -8.17 -6.70
CA ASP A 175 6.72 -9.54 -6.35
C ASP A 175 5.88 -10.55 -7.15
N GLU A 176 4.63 -10.19 -7.44
CA GLU A 176 3.74 -10.96 -8.30
C GLU A 176 3.09 -10.05 -9.35
N LEU A 177 3.24 -10.41 -10.63
CA LEU A 177 2.65 -9.70 -11.77
C LEU A 177 1.70 -10.64 -12.53
N ILE A 178 0.40 -10.35 -12.45
CA ILE A 178 -0.66 -11.14 -13.08
C ILE A 178 -1.29 -10.26 -14.17
N ILE A 179 -0.98 -10.58 -15.43
CA ILE A 179 -1.55 -9.89 -16.58
C ILE A 179 -2.19 -10.92 -17.50
N GLU A 180 -3.48 -10.78 -17.73
CA GLU A 180 -4.25 -11.70 -18.58
C GLU A 180 -4.93 -10.95 -19.71
N HIS A 181 -5.01 -11.58 -20.89
CA HIS A 181 -5.64 -10.98 -22.06
C HIS A 181 -7.17 -11.18 -22.01
N VAL A 182 -7.81 -10.45 -21.10
CA VAL A 182 -9.27 -10.47 -20.87
C VAL A 182 -9.86 -9.08 -20.92
N GLY A 183 -11.20 -8.99 -20.95
CA GLY A 183 -11.91 -7.72 -21.06
C GLY A 183 -11.95 -6.88 -19.78
N SER A 184 -11.55 -7.44 -18.63
CA SER A 184 -11.66 -6.77 -17.33
C SER A 184 -10.67 -7.34 -16.32
N ALA A 185 -10.06 -6.47 -15.50
CA ALA A 185 -9.21 -6.88 -14.37
C ALA A 185 -10.00 -7.71 -13.35
N THR A 186 -11.29 -7.43 -13.18
CA THR A 186 -12.18 -8.24 -12.34
C THR A 186 -12.30 -9.68 -12.84
N THR A 187 -12.33 -9.93 -14.16
CA THR A 187 -12.36 -11.29 -14.72
C THR A 187 -11.13 -12.09 -14.31
N VAL A 188 -9.95 -11.48 -14.28
CA VAL A 188 -8.69 -12.12 -13.84
C VAL A 188 -8.79 -12.67 -12.41
N LEU A 189 -9.56 -12.01 -11.55
CA LEU A 189 -9.63 -12.33 -10.13
C LEU A 189 -10.74 -13.32 -9.76
N VAL A 190 -11.76 -13.48 -10.60
CA VAL A 190 -12.97 -14.26 -10.25
C VAL A 190 -13.15 -15.54 -11.04
N GLU A 191 -12.38 -15.75 -12.12
CA GLU A 191 -12.42 -16.94 -12.97
C GLU A 191 -11.09 -17.70 -12.96
#